data_AF-A0A4R6PT76-F1
#
_entry.id   AF-A0A4R6PT76-F1
#
_cell.length_a   1.000
_cell.length_b   1.000
_cell.length_c   1.000
_cell.angle_alpha   90.00
_cell.angle_beta   90.00
_cell.angle_gamma   90.00
#
_symmetry.space_group_name_H-M   'P 1'
#
loop_
_entity.id
_entity.type
_entity.pdbx_description
1 polymer ?
#
loop_
_entity_poly.entity_id
_entity_poly.type
_entity_poly.pdbx_seq_one_letter_code
_entity_poly.pdbx_strand_id
1 'polypeptide(L)'
;MAKVYEAKIARCREAVTSELTSEGFDLEAAEKVIAAYCTNLQFYSDELKVTQPPETAGKLMKEELTFLSHAISRLKTLQNDRRDALLELAKGRKAKSKY
;
A
#
# COMPACT_ATOMS: atom_id res chain seq x y z
N MET A 1 7.48 12.17 21.28
CA MET A 1 6.56 11.10 20.85
C MET A 1 6.28 11.09 19.35
N ALA A 2 6.27 12.23 18.64
CA ALA A 2 6.17 12.29 17.15
C ALA A 2 7.07 11.27 16.41
N LYS A 3 8.33 11.15 16.85
CA LYS A 3 9.32 10.23 16.27
C LYS A 3 8.92 8.75 16.31
N VAL A 4 8.06 8.35 17.26
CA VAL A 4 7.59 6.96 17.38
C VAL A 4 6.52 6.66 16.34
N TYR A 5 5.60 7.60 16.12
CA TYR A 5 4.62 7.51 15.03
C TYR A 5 5.31 7.48 13.67
N GLU A 6 6.25 8.40 13.42
CA GLU A 6 7.02 8.46 12.17
C GLU A 6 7.81 7.16 11.93
N ALA A 7 8.42 6.57 12.96
CA ALA A 7 9.12 5.30 12.84
C ALA A 7 8.18 4.11 12.55
N LYS A 8 6.99 4.07 13.15
CA LYS A 8 5.97 3.04 12.89
C LYS A 8 5.46 3.14 11.44
N ILE A 9 5.14 4.36 11.00
CA ILE A 9 4.69 4.67 9.64
C ILE A 9 5.77 4.35 8.60
N ALA A 10 7.03 4.72 8.86
CA ALA A 10 8.15 4.44 7.97
C ALA A 10 8.30 2.94 7.71
N ARG A 11 8.22 2.10 8.77
CA ARG A 11 8.25 0.64 8.63
C ARG A 11 7.11 0.11 7.78
N CYS A 12 5.90 0.63 7.94
CA CYS A 12 4.76 0.21 7.13
C CYS A 12 4.91 0.64 5.67
N ARG A 13 5.40 1.86 5.41
CA ARG A 13 5.69 2.33 4.06
C ARG A 13 6.76 1.48 3.38
N GLU A 14 7.85 1.19 4.08
CA GLU A 14 8.92 0.32 3.58
C GLU A 14 8.40 -1.08 3.23
N ALA A 15 7.57 -1.68 4.09
CA ALA A 15 6.96 -2.98 3.80
C ALA A 15 6.08 -2.94 2.55
N VAL A 16 5.20 -1.94 2.42
CA VAL A 16 4.35 -1.77 1.23
C VAL A 16 5.18 -1.54 -0.03
N THR A 17 6.21 -0.70 0.03
CA THR A 17 7.09 -0.44 -1.11
C THR A 17 7.86 -1.70 -1.49
N SER A 18 8.44 -2.43 -0.52
CA SER A 18 9.17 -3.66 -0.76
C SER A 18 8.32 -4.71 -1.50
N GLU A 19 7.07 -4.91 -1.07
CA GLU A 19 6.16 -5.84 -1.74
C GLU A 19 5.79 -5.36 -3.16
N LEU A 20 5.52 -4.06 -3.34
CA LEU A 20 5.15 -3.49 -4.64
C LEU A 20 6.31 -3.43 -5.65
N THR A 21 7.56 -3.44 -5.19
CA THR A 21 8.76 -3.40 -6.03
C THR A 21 9.50 -4.74 -6.12
N SER A 22 9.01 -5.78 -5.46
CA SER A 22 9.63 -7.11 -5.49
C SER A 22 9.56 -7.72 -6.89
N GLU A 23 10.68 -8.29 -7.37
CA GLU A 23 10.73 -9.05 -8.62
C GLU A 23 9.83 -10.29 -8.59
N GLY A 24 9.59 -10.84 -7.39
CA GLY A 24 8.64 -11.92 -7.13
C GLY A 24 7.31 -11.40 -6.59
N PHE A 25 6.69 -10.45 -7.30
CA PHE A 25 5.45 -9.80 -6.86
C PHE A 25 4.36 -10.83 -6.54
N ASP A 26 4.04 -10.95 -5.26
CA ASP A 26 2.90 -11.72 -4.78
C ASP A 26 1.76 -10.76 -4.45
N LEU A 27 0.69 -10.88 -5.24
CA LEU A 27 -0.52 -10.10 -5.08
C LEU A 27 -1.12 -10.27 -3.68
N GLU A 28 -1.16 -11.51 -3.18
CA GLU A 28 -1.83 -11.83 -1.93
C GLU A 28 -1.01 -11.32 -0.73
N ALA A 29 0.32 -11.37 -0.83
CA ALA A 29 1.22 -10.77 0.14
C ALA A 29 1.08 -9.24 0.17
N ALA A 30 1.09 -8.60 -1.00
CA ALA A 30 0.93 -7.14 -1.11
C ALA A 30 -0.44 -6.67 -0.58
N GLU A 31 -1.53 -7.40 -0.84
CA GLU A 31 -2.85 -7.11 -0.27
C GLU A 31 -2.85 -7.23 1.26
N LYS A 32 -2.26 -8.30 1.80
CA LYS A 32 -2.15 -8.49 3.26
C LYS A 32 -1.36 -7.38 3.92
N VAL A 33 -0.25 -6.94 3.32
CA VAL A 33 0.59 -5.85 3.86
C VAL A 33 -0.14 -4.51 3.82
N ILE A 34 -0.84 -4.19 2.72
CA ILE A 34 -1.64 -2.96 2.63
C ILE A 34 -2.82 -3.00 3.63
N ALA A 35 -3.51 -4.14 3.75
CA ALA A 35 -4.61 -4.30 4.71
C ALA A 35 -4.12 -4.14 6.16
N ALA A 36 -3.00 -4.78 6.51
CA ALA A 36 -2.36 -4.63 7.81
C ALA A 36 -1.96 -3.17 8.06
N TYR A 37 -1.46 -2.45 7.04
CA TYR A 37 -1.14 -1.05 7.18
C TYR A 37 -2.39 -0.18 7.43
N CYS A 38 -3.49 -0.40 6.73
CA CYS A 38 -4.76 0.28 6.97
C CYS A 38 -5.27 0.07 8.41
N THR A 39 -5.23 -1.17 8.91
CA THR A 39 -5.61 -1.48 10.30
C THR A 39 -4.70 -0.76 11.30
N ASN A 40 -3.39 -0.80 11.09
CA ASN A 40 -2.42 -0.12 11.96
C ASN A 40 -2.59 1.40 11.93
N LEU A 41 -2.90 1.99 10.78
CA LEU A 41 -3.14 3.43 10.63
C LEU A 41 -4.33 3.91 11.48
N GLN A 42 -5.36 3.08 11.66
CA GLN A 42 -6.48 3.39 12.55
C GLN A 42 -6.03 3.49 14.02
N PHE A 43 -5.17 2.58 14.49
CA PHE A 43 -4.61 2.67 15.84
C PHE A 43 -3.69 3.88 15.99
N TYR A 44 -2.86 4.14 14.99
CA TYR A 44 -1.92 5.26 15.01
C TYR A 44 -2.63 6.61 14.90
N SER A 45 -3.76 6.69 14.19
CA SER A 45 -4.67 7.84 14.15
C SER A 45 -5.06 8.30 15.54
N ASP A 46 -5.53 7.37 16.37
CA ASP A 46 -6.09 7.70 17.68
C ASP A 46 -4.95 8.10 18.64
N GLU A 47 -3.80 7.45 18.55
CA GLU A 47 -2.57 7.87 19.25
C GLU A 47 -2.12 9.28 18.81
N LEU A 48 -2.21 9.60 17.51
CA LEU A 48 -1.81 10.89 16.96
C LEU A 48 -2.73 12.03 17.41
N LYS A 49 -4.06 11.79 17.42
CA LYS A 49 -5.06 12.78 17.89
C LYS A 49 -4.90 13.13 19.36
N VAL A 50 -4.41 12.20 20.18
CA VAL A 50 -4.16 12.43 21.62
C VAL A 50 -2.83 13.13 21.86
N THR A 51 -1.83 12.92 20.99
CA THR A 51 -0.46 13.38 21.23
C THR A 51 -0.06 14.63 20.45
N GLN A 52 -0.79 15.01 19.41
CA GLN A 52 -0.47 16.13 18.53
C GLN A 52 -1.63 17.13 18.39
N PRO A 53 -1.34 18.39 18.04
CA PRO A 53 -2.36 19.34 17.64
C PRO A 53 -3.18 18.82 16.45
N PRO A 54 -4.49 19.10 16.40
CA PRO A 54 -5.39 18.59 15.37
C PRO A 54 -4.96 18.97 13.95
N GLU A 55 -4.35 20.15 13.77
CA GLU A 55 -3.82 20.60 12.46
C GLU A 55 -2.66 19.73 11.98
N THR A 56 -1.70 19.45 12.87
CA THR A 56 -0.55 18.59 12.56
C THR A 56 -0.98 17.14 12.35
N ALA A 57 -1.88 16.65 13.21
CA ALA A 57 -2.44 15.30 13.08
C ALA A 57 -3.18 15.14 11.74
N GLY A 58 -4.02 16.10 11.38
CA GLY A 58 -4.76 16.11 10.11
C GLY A 58 -3.84 16.11 8.89
N LYS A 59 -2.75 16.89 8.92
CA LYS A 59 -1.77 16.92 7.82
C LYS A 59 -1.07 15.58 7.63
N LEU A 60 -0.55 15.00 8.73
CA LEU A 60 0.14 13.70 8.70
C LEU A 60 -0.80 12.58 8.22
N MET A 61 -2.03 12.54 8.73
CA MET A 61 -3.02 11.55 8.29
C MET A 61 -3.38 11.70 6.81
N LYS A 62 -3.47 12.93 6.30
CA LYS A 62 -3.77 13.18 4.88
C LYS A 62 -2.65 12.68 3.97
N GLU A 63 -1.40 12.88 4.36
CA GLU A 63 -0.23 12.36 3.64
C GLU A 63 -0.25 10.82 3.60
N GLU A 64 -0.54 10.16 4.72
CA GLU A 64 -0.64 8.69 4.76
C GLU A 64 -1.80 8.13 3.95
N LEU A 65 -2.98 8.76 4.03
CA LEU A 65 -4.13 8.36 3.22
C LEU A 65 -3.85 8.50 1.72
N THR A 66 -3.09 9.53 1.34
CA THR A 66 -2.68 9.74 -0.05
C THR A 66 -1.72 8.63 -0.49
N PHE A 67 -0.73 8.28 0.34
CA PHE A 67 0.18 7.16 0.07
C PHE A 67 -0.56 5.83 -0.09
N LEU A 68 -1.46 5.50 0.85
CA LEU A 68 -2.27 4.28 0.78
C LEU A 68 -3.17 4.25 -0.44
N SER A 69 -3.78 5.38 -0.81
CA SER A 69 -4.58 5.49 -2.03
C SER A 69 -3.76 5.17 -3.28
N HIS A 70 -2.54 5.71 -3.38
CA HIS A 70 -1.62 5.38 -4.48
C HIS A 70 -1.20 3.91 -4.47
N ALA A 71 -0.90 3.34 -3.30
CA ALA A 71 -0.53 1.93 -3.16
C ALA A 71 -1.68 0.99 -3.58
N ILE A 72 -2.91 1.26 -3.14
CA ILE A 72 -4.11 0.51 -3.53
C ILE A 72 -4.37 0.65 -5.03
N SER A 73 -4.24 1.87 -5.58
CA SER A 73 -4.41 2.09 -7.01
C SER A 73 -3.39 1.30 -7.81
N ARG A 74 -2.11 1.28 -7.39
CA ARG A 74 -1.06 0.51 -8.03
C ARG A 74 -1.35 -0.99 -7.97
N LEU A 75 -1.78 -1.49 -6.81
CA LEU A 75 -2.16 -2.89 -6.65
C LEU A 75 -3.32 -3.28 -7.59
N LYS A 76 -4.36 -2.44 -7.72
CA LYS A 76 -5.46 -2.66 -8.68
C LYS A 76 -4.99 -2.67 -10.13
N THR A 77 -4.06 -1.79 -10.50
CA THR A 77 -3.46 -1.81 -11.85
C THR A 77 -2.75 -3.14 -12.09
N LEU A 78 -1.92 -3.61 -11.16
CA LEU A 78 -1.22 -4.89 -11.27
C LEU A 78 -2.18 -6.09 -11.32
N GLN A 79 -3.31 -6.04 -10.59
CA GLN A 79 -4.38 -7.04 -10.69
C GLN A 79 -4.99 -7.11 -12.08
N ASN A 80 -5.30 -5.95 -12.66
CA ASN A 80 -5.88 -5.87 -14.00
C ASN A 80 -4.87 -6.36 -15.05
N ASP A 81 -3.61 -5.95 -14.96
CA ASP A 81 -2.56 -6.39 -15.88
C ASP A 81 -2.38 -7.92 -15.85
N ARG A 82 -2.38 -8.53 -14.66
CA ARG A 82 -2.32 -9.99 -14.50
C ARG A 82 -3.56 -10.68 -15.05
N ARG A 83 -4.75 -10.11 -14.82
CA ARG A 83 -6.01 -10.63 -15.36
C ARG A 83 -6.04 -10.59 -16.88
N ASP A 84 -5.57 -9.50 -17.48
CA ASP A 84 -5.51 -9.33 -18.94
C ASP A 84 -4.48 -10.28 -19.56
N ALA A 85 -3.31 -10.45 -18.94
CA ALA A 85 -2.32 -11.43 -19.38
C ALA A 85 -2.86 -12.87 -19.36
N LEU A 86 -3.61 -13.25 -18.31
CA LEU A 86 -4.26 -14.56 -18.22
C LEU A 86 -5.37 -14.72 -19.27
N LEU A 87 -6.15 -13.67 -19.53
CA LEU A 87 -7.19 -13.68 -20.56
C LEU A 87 -6.60 -13.84 -21.96
N GLU A 88 -5.47 -13.19 -22.27
CA GLU A 88 -4.80 -13.36 -23.57
C GLU A 88 -4.21 -14.76 -23.75
N LEU A 89 -3.64 -15.35 -22.68
CA LEU A 89 -3.22 -16.77 -22.68
C LEU A 89 -4.40 -17.71 -22.93
N ALA A 90 -5.54 -17.49 -22.25
CA ALA A 90 -6.74 -18.31 -22.40
C ALA A 90 -7.35 -18.21 -23.80
N LYS A 91 -7.18 -17.07 -24.49
CA LYS A 91 -7.59 -16.87 -25.89
C LYS A 91 -6.59 -17.46 -26.91
N GLY A 92 -5.54 -18.16 -26.47
CA GLY A 92 -4.55 -18.78 -27.34
C GLY A 92 -3.58 -17.80 -28.01
N ARG A 93 -3.55 -16.54 -27.58
CA ARG A 93 -2.58 -15.55 -28.05
C ARG A 93 -1.36 -15.60 -27.12
N LYS A 94 -0.15 -15.64 -27.68
CA LYS A 94 1.10 -15.55 -26.88
C LYS A 94 1.01 -14.31 -26.00
N ALA A 95 1.06 -14.50 -24.68
CA ALA A 95 1.14 -13.40 -23.73
C ALA A 95 2.28 -12.47 -24.13
N LYS A 96 1.95 -11.25 -24.56
CA LYS A 96 2.92 -10.17 -24.68
C LYS A 96 3.05 -9.48 -23.32
N SER A 97 3.34 -10.23 -22.26
CA SER A 97 3.79 -9.58 -21.02
C SER A 97 5.30 -9.39 -21.12
N LYS A 98 5.73 -8.13 -21.14
CA LYS A 98 7.14 -7.72 -20.96
C LYS A 98 7.48 -7.45 -19.49
N TYR A 99 6.53 -7.71 -18.60
CA TYR A 99 6.69 -7.65 -17.15
C TYR A 99 6.73 -9.08 -16.64
#